data_AF-A0A5B0WEU4-F1
#
_entry.id   AF-A0A5B0WEU4-F1
#
_cell.length_a   1.000
_cell.length_b   1.000
_cell.length_c   1.000
_cell.angle_alpha   90.00
_cell.angle_beta   90.00
_cell.angle_gamma   90.00
#
_symmetry.space_group_name_H-M   'P 1'
#
loop_
_entity.id
_entity.type
_entity.pdbx_description
1 polymer ?
#
loop_
_entity_poly.entity_id
_entity_poly.type
_entity_poly.pdbx_seq_one_letter_code
_entity_poly.pdbx_strand_id
1 'polypeptide(L)'
;MEQWFTDAKLGIFIHYGIYAVQGVAESWSFYNGRMSHEEYMKQLDGFTASKFDAKHWADIIARSGAKYAVLTTKHHDGVALFDTQYSDLSVMKATPAKRDIVKEWSAAIRERGLHVGMYYSLIDWSHPDYPSVFENGVVPADLSQVNRFSSPVDGIQDEETWQKFLTFNNNQLREIMTNYGTVDLLWFDGDWERSAEQWGLPAFKEYLRSLSPNVIINSRLQGHGDYKTPEQGVPITRPEGAWEFCTTINTSWGYVHTDDKYKSLNQIIRMFCDCISMGGNMLLDIGPMEDGTIDPRQEDILLGLGDWIRAHEEAIYDTQDGIMTRYYLGGSTLSTDKKTLYLFVYDTPKENICLKGLCNPIKKITVLHSGKELTHEIHGGVPWFDIPGTTWIHMTPEDMHEQVSVLKLEFDEEVRMYGGAGAVVTHN
;
A
#
# COMPACT_ATOMS: atom_id res chain seq x y z
N MET A 1 16.44 4.67 5.03
CA MET A 1 14.98 4.81 4.84
C MET A 1 14.51 5.81 5.86
N GLU A 2 13.64 6.73 5.46
CA GLU A 2 13.07 7.69 6.41
C GLU A 2 12.20 6.95 7.43
N GLN A 3 12.38 7.28 8.71
CA GLN A 3 11.74 6.58 9.83
C GLN A 3 10.21 6.66 9.77
N TRP A 4 9.66 7.79 9.29
CA TRP A 4 8.22 8.00 9.19
C TRP A 4 7.52 6.89 8.39
N PHE A 5 8.19 6.32 7.38
CA PHE A 5 7.58 5.32 6.52
C PHE A 5 7.34 4.02 7.26
N THR A 6 8.31 3.51 8.00
CA THR A 6 8.13 2.27 8.78
C THR A 6 7.17 2.45 9.95
N ASP A 7 6.97 3.68 10.41
CA ASP A 7 6.06 4.03 11.51
C ASP A 7 4.64 4.29 10.99
N ALA A 8 4.47 4.57 9.69
CA ALA A 8 3.21 4.96 9.10
C ALA A 8 2.14 3.87 9.15
N LYS A 9 2.53 2.60 8.95
CA LYS A 9 1.70 1.38 8.90
C LYS A 9 0.60 1.34 7.84
N LEU A 10 -0.15 2.42 7.65
CA LEU A 10 -1.30 2.52 6.76
C LEU A 10 -1.15 3.74 5.85
N GLY A 11 -1.29 3.50 4.55
CA GLY A 11 -1.49 4.51 3.53
C GLY A 11 -2.75 4.25 2.71
N ILE A 12 -3.26 5.30 2.06
CA ILE A 12 -4.36 5.18 1.08
C ILE A 12 -3.84 5.41 -0.34
N PHE A 13 -4.06 4.44 -1.21
CA PHE A 13 -3.81 4.57 -2.64
C PHE A 13 -5.08 5.10 -3.33
N ILE A 14 -4.91 5.89 -4.38
CA ILE A 14 -6.02 6.46 -5.13
C ILE A 14 -5.72 6.34 -6.62
N HIS A 15 -6.46 5.46 -7.30
CA HIS A 15 -6.46 5.37 -8.76
C HIS A 15 -7.64 6.17 -9.31
N TYR A 16 -7.32 7.39 -9.77
CA TYR A 16 -8.30 8.30 -10.36
C TYR A 16 -7.85 8.75 -11.75
N GLY A 17 -8.78 8.75 -12.71
CA GLY A 17 -8.49 9.10 -14.09
C GLY A 17 -9.68 8.88 -15.00
N ILE A 18 -9.49 9.11 -16.30
CA ILE A 18 -10.58 9.09 -17.30
C ILE A 18 -11.28 7.73 -17.39
N TYR A 19 -10.61 6.65 -17.01
CA TYR A 19 -11.16 5.30 -16.95
C TYR A 19 -12.37 5.15 -16.03
N ALA A 20 -12.56 6.07 -15.07
CA ALA A 20 -13.74 6.08 -14.21
C ALA A 20 -15.04 6.41 -14.97
N VAL A 21 -14.96 7.07 -16.14
CA VAL A 21 -16.12 7.55 -16.90
C VAL A 21 -16.99 6.40 -17.42
N GLN A 22 -16.37 5.41 -18.07
CA GLN A 22 -17.07 4.18 -18.47
C GLN A 22 -16.90 3.04 -17.47
N GLY A 23 -16.19 3.30 -16.36
CA GLY A 23 -15.95 2.31 -15.32
C GLY A 23 -15.13 1.12 -15.80
N VAL A 24 -14.02 1.38 -16.50
CA VAL A 24 -13.16 0.35 -17.10
C VAL A 24 -11.80 0.26 -16.40
N ALA A 25 -11.09 -0.86 -16.54
CA ALA A 25 -9.74 -0.98 -15.97
C ALA A 25 -8.79 0.07 -16.56
N GLU A 26 -8.03 0.72 -15.68
CA GLU A 26 -7.07 1.79 -15.94
C GLU A 26 -6.02 1.36 -16.96
N SER A 27 -6.04 1.94 -18.17
CA SER A 27 -5.21 1.65 -19.35
C SER A 27 -5.22 0.21 -19.90
N TRP A 28 -5.34 -0.79 -19.05
CA TRP A 28 -5.35 -2.22 -19.36
C TRP A 28 -6.52 -2.62 -20.24
N SER A 29 -7.63 -1.88 -20.19
CA SER A 29 -8.80 -2.15 -21.04
C SER A 29 -8.47 -2.00 -22.53
N PHE A 30 -7.72 -0.96 -22.91
CA PHE A 30 -7.30 -0.82 -24.31
C PHE A 30 -6.03 -1.62 -24.62
N TYR A 31 -5.11 -1.77 -23.65
CA TYR A 31 -3.89 -2.55 -23.85
C TYR A 31 -4.21 -4.03 -24.10
N ASN A 32 -5.14 -4.61 -23.34
CA ASN A 32 -5.56 -6.01 -23.49
C ASN A 32 -6.66 -6.22 -24.55
N GLY A 33 -6.98 -5.20 -25.36
CA GLY A 33 -7.95 -5.30 -26.44
C GLY A 33 -9.42 -5.50 -26.02
N ARG A 34 -9.77 -5.17 -24.77
CA ARG A 34 -11.18 -5.18 -24.30
C ARG A 34 -11.99 -4.02 -24.91
N MET A 35 -11.31 -2.93 -25.27
CA MET A 35 -11.84 -1.82 -26.05
C MET A 35 -10.74 -1.23 -26.93
N SER A 36 -11.09 -0.44 -27.94
CA SER A 36 -10.07 0.28 -28.72
C SER A 36 -9.51 1.48 -27.92
N HIS A 37 -8.28 1.90 -28.24
CA HIS A 37 -7.71 3.14 -27.67
C HIS A 37 -8.53 4.37 -27.99
N GLU A 38 -9.12 4.45 -29.19
CA GLU A 38 -9.97 5.58 -29.56
C GLU A 38 -11.21 5.65 -28.66
N GLU A 39 -11.87 4.51 -28.43
CA GLU A 39 -13.00 4.43 -27.48
C GLU A 39 -12.57 4.75 -26.06
N TYR A 40 -11.38 4.30 -25.65
CA TYR A 40 -10.85 4.59 -24.32
C TYR A 40 -10.60 6.09 -24.14
N MET A 41 -10.00 6.75 -25.14
CA MET A 41 -9.69 8.18 -25.10
C MET A 41 -10.92 9.07 -25.23
N LYS A 42 -12.02 8.61 -25.83
CA LYS A 42 -13.32 9.32 -25.81
C LYS A 42 -13.83 9.58 -24.38
N GLN A 43 -13.32 8.87 -23.37
CA GLN A 43 -13.65 9.14 -21.97
C GLN A 43 -13.14 10.51 -21.49
N LEU A 44 -12.16 11.12 -22.16
CA LEU A 44 -11.74 12.51 -21.88
C LEU A 44 -12.94 13.48 -21.89
N ASP A 45 -13.90 13.28 -22.79
CA ASP A 45 -15.09 14.13 -22.94
C ASP A 45 -16.05 14.04 -21.74
N GLY A 46 -16.01 12.94 -20.97
CA GLY A 46 -16.90 12.68 -19.84
C GLY A 46 -16.27 12.91 -18.47
N PHE A 47 -14.95 13.13 -18.39
CA PHE A 47 -14.27 13.30 -17.11
C PHE A 47 -14.43 14.72 -16.57
N THR A 48 -15.29 14.90 -15.57
CA THR A 48 -15.67 16.25 -15.11
C THR A 48 -15.02 16.70 -13.82
N ALA A 49 -14.68 15.79 -12.90
CA ALA A 49 -14.26 16.15 -11.53
C ALA A 49 -15.15 17.25 -10.89
N SER A 50 -16.43 17.29 -11.27
CA SER A 50 -17.34 18.41 -10.98
C SER A 50 -17.73 18.50 -9.49
N LYS A 51 -17.61 17.39 -8.77
CA LYS A 51 -17.80 17.25 -7.33
C LYS A 51 -16.51 16.90 -6.59
N PHE A 52 -15.36 16.94 -7.25
CA PHE A 52 -14.08 16.71 -6.60
C PHE A 52 -13.82 17.77 -5.52
N ASP A 53 -13.68 17.29 -4.29
CA ASP A 53 -13.33 18.08 -3.11
C ASP A 53 -12.10 17.44 -2.44
N ALA A 54 -10.94 18.05 -2.68
CA ALA A 54 -9.67 17.61 -2.11
C ALA A 54 -9.68 17.58 -0.57
N LYS A 55 -10.40 18.51 0.07
CA LYS A 55 -10.47 18.58 1.55
C LYS A 55 -11.32 17.46 2.11
N HIS A 56 -12.39 17.09 1.41
CA HIS A 56 -13.21 15.93 1.78
C HIS A 56 -12.42 14.62 1.64
N TRP A 57 -11.70 14.42 0.53
CA TRP A 57 -10.82 13.24 0.38
C TRP A 57 -9.77 13.19 1.50
N ALA A 58 -9.09 14.31 1.76
CA ALA A 58 -8.10 14.37 2.84
C ALA A 58 -8.70 14.13 4.23
N ASP A 59 -9.95 14.54 4.47
CA ASP A 59 -10.67 14.26 5.73
C ASP A 59 -10.91 12.76 5.91
N ILE A 60 -11.44 12.08 4.88
CA ILE A 60 -11.70 10.63 4.93
C ILE A 60 -10.39 9.86 5.14
N ILE A 61 -9.34 10.22 4.41
CA ILE A 61 -8.02 9.58 4.52
C ILE A 61 -7.44 9.78 5.93
N ALA A 62 -7.51 10.99 6.49
CA ALA A 62 -7.02 11.22 7.85
C ALA A 62 -7.85 10.44 8.88
N ARG A 63 -9.17 10.40 8.70
CA ARG A 63 -10.09 9.70 9.60
C ARG A 63 -9.98 8.18 9.53
N SER A 64 -9.48 7.62 8.43
CA SER A 64 -9.18 6.19 8.33
C SER A 64 -7.98 5.76 9.16
N GLY A 65 -7.21 6.71 9.71
CA GLY A 65 -5.99 6.45 10.46
C GLY A 65 -4.72 6.42 9.59
N ALA A 66 -4.84 6.53 8.27
CA ALA A 66 -3.66 6.56 7.40
C ALA A 66 -2.70 7.70 7.77
N LYS A 67 -1.40 7.48 7.57
CA LYS A 67 -0.36 8.51 7.79
C LYS A 67 0.20 9.09 6.49
N TYR A 68 -0.19 8.51 5.36
CA TYR A 68 0.20 8.96 4.02
C TYR A 68 -0.85 8.57 2.99
N ALA A 69 -0.80 9.19 1.82
CA ALA A 69 -1.63 8.80 0.68
C ALA A 69 -0.85 8.92 -0.62
N VAL A 70 -1.20 8.10 -1.61
CA VAL A 70 -0.56 8.04 -2.94
C VAL A 70 -1.63 8.25 -4.01
N LEU A 71 -1.48 9.28 -4.85
CA LEU A 71 -2.40 9.54 -5.96
C LEU A 71 -1.73 9.23 -7.31
N THR A 72 -2.46 8.61 -8.23
CA THR A 72 -2.05 8.45 -9.64
C THR A 72 -1.92 9.80 -10.33
N THR A 73 -0.70 10.34 -10.43
CA THR A 73 -0.46 11.59 -11.19
C THR A 73 -0.60 11.37 -12.69
N LYS A 74 -0.22 10.17 -13.17
CA LYS A 74 -0.35 9.68 -14.54
C LYS A 74 -0.30 8.15 -14.52
N HIS A 75 -1.27 7.49 -15.16
CA HIS A 75 -1.26 6.02 -15.37
C HIS A 75 -0.68 5.66 -16.75
N HIS A 76 -0.62 4.39 -17.12
CA HIS A 76 -0.08 3.93 -18.41
C HIS A 76 -0.83 4.49 -19.64
N ASP A 77 -2.03 5.06 -19.45
CA ASP A 77 -2.78 5.73 -20.52
C ASP A 77 -2.16 7.08 -20.94
N GLY A 78 -1.23 7.62 -20.15
CA GLY A 78 -0.55 8.88 -20.43
C GLY A 78 -1.32 10.13 -20.03
N VAL A 79 -2.53 10.02 -19.49
CA VAL A 79 -3.36 11.18 -19.12
C VAL A 79 -2.91 11.74 -17.78
N ALA A 80 -2.30 12.92 -17.79
CA ALA A 80 -1.85 13.58 -16.58
C ALA A 80 -3.03 14.17 -15.78
N LEU A 81 -3.07 13.92 -14.47
CA LEU A 81 -3.99 14.57 -13.50
C LEU A 81 -3.54 15.99 -13.09
N PHE A 82 -2.42 16.45 -13.64
CA PHE A 82 -1.79 17.73 -13.30
C PHE A 82 -1.55 18.59 -14.55
N ASP A 83 -1.32 19.88 -14.36
CA ASP A 83 -1.12 20.84 -15.47
C ASP A 83 0.31 20.79 -16.03
N THR A 84 0.61 19.74 -16.78
CA THR A 84 1.91 19.56 -17.43
C THR A 84 2.11 20.50 -18.63
N GLN A 85 3.28 21.12 -18.74
CA GLN A 85 3.65 21.91 -19.92
C GLN A 85 4.16 21.06 -21.09
N TYR A 86 4.38 19.76 -20.89
CA TYR A 86 5.05 18.88 -21.86
C TYR A 86 4.10 17.99 -22.67
N SER A 87 2.79 18.03 -22.39
CA SER A 87 1.76 17.35 -23.17
C SER A 87 0.43 18.09 -23.10
N ASP A 88 -0.40 17.94 -24.12
CA ASP A 88 -1.80 18.37 -24.10
C ASP A 88 -2.75 17.29 -23.55
N LEU A 89 -2.26 16.06 -23.40
CA LEU A 89 -2.99 14.94 -22.81
C LEU A 89 -2.98 15.04 -21.27
N SER A 90 -3.81 15.93 -20.74
CA SER A 90 -4.03 16.12 -19.31
C SER A 90 -5.48 16.45 -19.01
N VAL A 91 -5.95 16.19 -17.79
CA VAL A 91 -7.30 16.58 -17.35
C VAL A 91 -7.49 18.11 -17.36
N MET A 92 -6.42 18.87 -17.18
CA MET A 92 -6.46 20.33 -17.26
C MET A 92 -6.76 20.82 -18.68
N LYS A 93 -6.22 20.15 -19.70
CA LYS A 93 -6.29 20.63 -21.09
C LYS A 93 -7.33 19.89 -21.94
N ALA A 94 -7.50 18.60 -21.73
CA ALA A 94 -8.26 17.71 -22.62
C ALA A 94 -9.63 17.27 -22.09
N THR A 95 -10.05 17.69 -20.89
CA THR A 95 -11.35 17.28 -20.32
C THR A 95 -12.19 18.48 -19.86
N PRO A 96 -13.50 18.28 -19.60
CA PRO A 96 -14.34 19.30 -18.95
C PRO A 96 -13.89 19.70 -17.55
N ALA A 97 -13.08 18.88 -16.87
CA ALA A 97 -12.62 19.16 -15.51
C ALA A 97 -11.85 20.47 -15.41
N LYS A 98 -10.89 20.72 -16.33
CA LYS A 98 -10.08 21.96 -16.36
C LYS A 98 -9.49 22.33 -14.99
N ARG A 99 -9.04 21.32 -14.25
CA ARG A 99 -8.49 21.44 -12.88
C ARG A 99 -7.15 20.73 -12.76
N ASP A 100 -6.29 21.28 -11.92
CA ASP A 100 -5.04 20.66 -11.50
C ASP A 100 -5.31 19.85 -10.22
N ILE A 101 -5.70 18.58 -10.41
CA ILE A 101 -6.16 17.70 -9.34
C ILE A 101 -5.03 17.42 -8.35
N VAL A 102 -3.82 17.19 -8.86
CA VAL A 102 -2.63 16.90 -8.03
C VAL A 102 -2.28 18.07 -7.11
N LYS A 103 -2.37 19.31 -7.62
CA LYS A 103 -2.13 20.51 -6.80
C LYS A 103 -3.14 20.67 -5.66
N GLU A 104 -4.43 20.53 -5.96
CA GLU A 104 -5.49 20.65 -4.96
C GLU A 104 -5.40 19.54 -3.91
N TRP A 105 -5.20 18.29 -4.36
CA TRP A 105 -5.09 17.11 -3.50
C TRP A 105 -3.87 17.17 -2.59
N SER A 106 -2.67 17.41 -3.14
CA SER A 106 -1.43 17.43 -2.34
C SER A 106 -1.45 18.54 -1.28
N ALA A 107 -2.07 19.68 -1.57
CA ALA A 107 -2.26 20.75 -0.59
C ALA A 107 -3.17 20.29 0.56
N ALA A 108 -4.31 19.65 0.26
CA ALA A 108 -5.25 19.18 1.27
C ALA A 108 -4.67 18.04 2.14
N ILE A 109 -3.90 17.11 1.55
CA ILE A 109 -3.20 16.04 2.29
C ILE A 109 -2.19 16.64 3.28
N ARG A 110 -1.37 17.60 2.84
CA ARG A 110 -0.43 18.31 3.73
C ARG A 110 -1.13 19.12 4.83
N GLU A 111 -2.26 19.76 4.53
CA GLU A 111 -3.07 20.47 5.54
C GLU A 111 -3.58 19.52 6.65
N ARG A 112 -3.76 18.23 6.35
CA ARG A 112 -4.12 17.20 7.34
C ARG A 112 -2.92 16.56 8.04
N GLY A 113 -1.70 17.03 7.77
CA GLY A 113 -0.48 16.50 8.38
C GLY A 113 -0.07 15.11 7.90
N LEU A 114 -0.55 14.71 6.72
CA LEU A 114 -0.25 13.43 6.09
C LEU A 114 0.91 13.59 5.10
N HIS A 115 1.70 12.53 4.94
CA HIS A 115 2.74 12.48 3.90
C HIS A 115 2.11 12.31 2.50
N VAL A 116 2.72 12.98 1.52
CA VAL A 116 2.26 13.01 0.13
C VAL A 116 3.08 12.05 -0.72
N GLY A 117 2.39 11.05 -1.26
CA GLY A 117 2.91 10.16 -2.28
C GLY A 117 2.36 10.46 -3.67
N MET A 118 3.21 10.34 -4.68
CA MET A 118 2.84 10.52 -6.08
C MET A 118 3.11 9.21 -6.82
N TYR A 119 2.05 8.57 -7.30
CA TYR A 119 2.20 7.50 -8.27
C TYR A 119 2.50 8.09 -9.63
N TYR A 120 3.45 7.49 -10.34
CA TYR A 120 3.78 7.88 -11.69
C TYR A 120 4.13 6.66 -12.52
N SER A 121 3.40 6.45 -13.62
CA SER A 121 3.79 5.41 -14.56
C SER A 121 4.95 5.85 -15.44
N LEU A 122 6.00 5.02 -15.46
CA LEU A 122 7.11 5.08 -16.41
C LEU A 122 6.65 4.73 -17.83
N ILE A 123 5.68 3.82 -17.94
CA ILE A 123 4.99 3.50 -19.20
C ILE A 123 4.10 4.67 -19.61
N ASP A 124 4.05 4.93 -20.93
CA ASP A 124 3.07 5.83 -21.51
C ASP A 124 2.63 5.29 -22.88
N TRP A 125 1.62 4.42 -22.91
CA TRP A 125 1.14 3.76 -24.14
C TRP A 125 0.45 4.71 -25.13
N SER A 126 0.28 5.98 -24.77
CA SER A 126 -0.29 7.02 -25.64
C SER A 126 0.74 8.02 -26.15
N HIS A 127 1.96 8.00 -25.62
CA HIS A 127 3.01 8.90 -26.09
C HIS A 127 3.64 8.35 -27.38
N PRO A 128 3.72 9.14 -28.47
CA PRO A 128 4.22 8.66 -29.76
C PRO A 128 5.68 8.21 -29.72
N ASP A 129 6.49 8.82 -28.83
CA ASP A 129 7.89 8.45 -28.65
C ASP A 129 8.11 7.34 -27.61
N TYR A 130 7.06 6.80 -26.97
CA TYR A 130 7.21 5.66 -26.04
C TYR A 130 7.23 4.35 -26.83
N PRO A 131 8.37 3.64 -26.90
CA PRO A 131 8.43 2.39 -27.60
C PRO A 131 8.20 1.27 -26.57
N SER A 132 7.03 0.64 -26.57
CA SER A 132 6.82 -0.55 -25.73
C SER A 132 7.66 -1.70 -26.31
N VAL A 133 8.65 -2.20 -25.56
CA VAL A 133 9.50 -3.30 -26.03
C VAL A 133 9.19 -4.58 -25.29
N PHE A 134 9.53 -5.69 -25.93
CA PHE A 134 9.31 -7.02 -25.38
C PHE A 134 10.09 -7.22 -24.09
N GLU A 135 9.46 -7.86 -23.12
CA GLU A 135 10.10 -8.26 -21.87
C GLU A 135 11.41 -9.00 -22.18
N ASN A 136 12.50 -8.59 -21.53
CA ASN A 136 13.86 -9.12 -21.74
C ASN A 136 14.44 -8.94 -23.17
N GLY A 137 13.83 -8.10 -24.01
CA GLY A 137 14.30 -7.81 -25.38
C GLY A 137 14.10 -8.97 -26.37
N VAL A 138 13.25 -9.94 -26.05
CA VAL A 138 12.99 -11.10 -26.92
C VAL A 138 11.82 -10.80 -27.85
N VAL A 139 12.11 -10.58 -29.13
CA VAL A 139 11.07 -10.44 -30.17
C VAL A 139 10.31 -11.76 -30.32
N PRO A 140 8.97 -11.78 -30.14
CA PRO A 140 8.16 -12.97 -30.34
C PRO A 140 8.30 -13.50 -31.78
N ALA A 141 8.39 -14.82 -31.93
CA ALA A 141 8.45 -15.46 -33.25
C ALA A 141 7.17 -15.23 -34.08
N ASP A 142 6.03 -15.03 -33.40
CA ASP A 142 4.74 -14.70 -34.00
C ASP A 142 4.40 -13.24 -33.73
N LEU A 143 4.70 -12.37 -34.71
CA LEU A 143 4.40 -10.94 -34.63
C LEU A 143 2.90 -10.63 -34.61
N SER A 144 2.02 -11.59 -34.92
CA SER A 144 0.56 -11.38 -34.84
C SER A 144 0.03 -11.34 -33.41
N GLN A 145 0.84 -11.77 -32.44
CA GLN A 145 0.51 -11.75 -31.00
C GLN A 145 1.14 -10.56 -30.26
N VAL A 146 1.91 -9.73 -30.98
CA VAL A 146 2.55 -8.54 -30.43
C VAL A 146 1.49 -7.48 -30.14
N ASN A 147 1.58 -6.85 -28.97
CA ASN A 147 0.69 -5.75 -28.64
C ASN A 147 0.90 -4.62 -29.67
N ARG A 148 -0.19 -4.03 -30.16
CA ARG A 148 -0.15 -2.93 -31.13
C ARG A 148 0.59 -1.67 -30.64
N PHE A 149 0.76 -1.52 -29.32
CA PHE A 149 1.55 -0.43 -28.74
C PHE A 149 3.04 -0.76 -28.68
N SER A 150 3.43 -2.02 -28.95
CA SER A 150 4.83 -2.43 -29.00
C SER A 150 5.53 -1.94 -30.25
N SER A 151 6.58 -1.16 -30.04
CA SER A 151 7.42 -0.57 -31.07
C SER A 151 8.85 -0.46 -30.54
N PRO A 152 9.89 -0.68 -31.36
CA PRO A 152 9.82 -1.18 -32.72
C PRO A 152 9.68 -2.72 -32.75
N VAL A 153 8.89 -3.22 -33.70
CA VAL A 153 8.55 -4.66 -33.81
C VAL A 153 9.73 -5.56 -34.17
N ASP A 154 10.82 -4.99 -34.70
CA ASP A 154 12.08 -5.68 -35.00
C ASP A 154 13.02 -5.78 -33.78
N GLY A 155 12.63 -5.17 -32.64
CA GLY A 155 13.41 -5.14 -31.41
C GLY A 155 14.60 -4.18 -31.42
N ILE A 156 14.83 -3.42 -32.50
CA ILE A 156 15.96 -2.50 -32.61
C ILE A 156 15.55 -1.11 -32.17
N GLN A 157 15.91 -0.73 -30.96
CA GLN A 157 15.60 0.58 -30.39
C GLN A 157 16.10 1.74 -31.25
N ASP A 158 15.20 2.70 -31.52
CA ASP A 158 15.56 4.04 -31.96
C ASP A 158 15.99 4.88 -30.75
N GLU A 159 17.30 5.13 -30.66
CA GLU A 159 17.88 5.86 -29.55
C GLU A 159 17.45 7.32 -29.50
N GLU A 160 17.26 7.98 -30.65
CA GLU A 160 16.84 9.39 -30.67
C GLU A 160 15.41 9.53 -30.14
N THR A 161 14.52 8.66 -30.58
CA THR A 161 13.13 8.61 -30.11
C THR A 161 13.06 8.29 -28.62
N TRP A 162 13.86 7.32 -28.15
CA TRP A 162 13.91 6.99 -26.72
C TRP A 162 14.41 8.17 -25.87
N GLN A 163 15.46 8.87 -26.29
CA GLN A 163 15.98 10.03 -25.57
C GLN A 163 14.97 11.19 -25.52
N LYS A 164 14.14 11.37 -26.56
CA LYS A 164 13.02 12.33 -26.53
C LYS A 164 12.00 11.94 -25.46
N PHE A 165 11.62 10.67 -25.40
CA PHE A 165 10.70 10.19 -24.36
C PHE A 165 11.29 10.33 -22.95
N LEU A 166 12.55 9.95 -22.72
CA LEU A 166 13.19 10.14 -21.42
C LEU A 166 13.23 11.62 -21.00
N THR A 167 13.48 12.52 -21.96
CA THR A 167 13.44 13.97 -21.71
C THR A 167 12.05 14.42 -21.30
N PHE A 168 11.01 14.00 -22.03
CA PHE A 168 9.61 14.24 -21.68
C PHE A 168 9.27 13.72 -20.28
N ASN A 169 9.62 12.47 -19.99
CA ASN A 169 9.36 11.80 -18.72
C ASN A 169 10.04 12.52 -17.53
N ASN A 170 11.32 12.86 -17.69
CA ASN A 170 12.09 13.55 -16.64
C ASN A 170 11.62 14.98 -16.40
N ASN A 171 11.07 15.63 -17.42
CA ASN A 171 10.46 16.94 -17.32
C ASN A 171 9.12 16.89 -16.55
N GLN A 172 8.25 15.92 -16.84
CA GLN A 172 7.02 15.71 -16.06
C GLN A 172 7.31 15.38 -14.59
N LEU A 173 8.27 14.51 -14.33
CA LEU A 173 8.69 14.20 -12.95
C LEU A 173 9.27 15.41 -12.23
N ARG A 174 10.01 16.27 -12.94
CA ARG A 174 10.45 17.55 -12.37
C ARG A 174 9.25 18.41 -11.98
N GLU A 175 8.26 18.58 -12.85
CA GLU A 175 7.04 19.34 -12.52
C GLU A 175 6.37 18.77 -11.26
N ILE A 176 6.22 17.45 -11.17
CA ILE A 176 5.61 16.78 -10.02
C ILE A 176 6.38 17.07 -8.73
N MET A 177 7.71 16.97 -8.77
CA MET A 177 8.56 17.11 -7.59
C MET A 177 8.83 18.56 -7.18
N THR A 178 8.62 19.55 -8.08
CA THR A 178 8.92 20.97 -7.78
C THR A 178 7.70 21.87 -7.66
N ASN A 179 6.56 21.52 -8.28
CA ASN A 179 5.40 22.43 -8.37
C ASN A 179 4.33 22.15 -7.30
N TYR A 180 4.36 20.98 -6.66
CA TYR A 180 3.30 20.52 -5.74
C TYR A 180 3.74 20.37 -4.29
N GLY A 181 4.78 21.11 -3.89
CA GLY A 181 5.37 21.04 -2.54
C GLY A 181 6.24 19.81 -2.35
N THR A 182 6.50 19.45 -1.08
CA THR A 182 7.30 18.26 -0.76
C THR A 182 6.56 17.00 -1.19
N VAL A 183 7.24 16.15 -1.96
CA VAL A 183 6.83 14.78 -2.28
C VAL A 183 7.64 13.84 -1.40
N ASP A 184 6.96 13.14 -0.48
CA ASP A 184 7.56 12.24 0.48
C ASP A 184 7.82 10.85 -0.13
N LEU A 185 6.98 10.43 -1.07
CA LEU A 185 7.03 9.12 -1.70
C LEU A 185 6.77 9.21 -3.22
N LEU A 186 7.65 8.62 -4.02
CA LEU A 186 7.41 8.34 -5.44
C LEU A 186 7.11 6.86 -5.62
N TRP A 187 5.92 6.57 -6.12
CA TRP A 187 5.46 5.22 -6.38
C TRP A 187 5.48 4.97 -7.90
N PHE A 188 6.58 4.41 -8.39
CA PHE A 188 6.71 4.10 -9.82
C PHE A 188 5.96 2.83 -10.20
N ASP A 189 5.60 2.74 -11.46
CA ASP A 189 5.02 1.56 -12.07
C ASP A 189 5.34 1.50 -13.56
N GLY A 190 5.31 0.31 -14.15
CA GLY A 190 5.66 0.13 -15.56
C GLY A 190 7.15 0.06 -15.85
N ASP A 191 7.97 -0.35 -14.88
CA ASP A 191 9.40 -0.49 -15.11
C ASP A 191 9.77 -1.73 -15.94
N TRP A 192 8.89 -2.73 -16.01
CA TRP A 192 9.14 -4.05 -16.61
C TRP A 192 9.35 -4.08 -18.11
N GLU A 193 8.90 -3.07 -18.86
CA GLU A 193 9.09 -3.04 -20.32
C GLU A 193 10.52 -2.65 -20.71
N ARG A 194 11.34 -2.14 -19.79
CA ARG A 194 12.67 -1.59 -20.12
C ARG A 194 13.70 -1.95 -19.04
N SER A 195 14.93 -2.20 -19.47
CA SER A 195 16.03 -2.52 -18.55
C SER A 195 16.42 -1.32 -17.68
N ALA A 196 17.11 -1.59 -16.57
CA ALA A 196 17.66 -0.54 -15.72
C ALA A 196 18.58 0.42 -16.49
N GLU A 197 19.38 -0.08 -17.43
CA GLU A 197 20.25 0.72 -18.29
C GLU A 197 19.44 1.65 -19.19
N GLN A 198 18.36 1.15 -19.81
CA GLN A 198 17.50 1.95 -20.68
C GLN A 198 16.78 3.07 -19.91
N TRP A 199 16.40 2.82 -18.66
CA TRP A 199 15.87 3.86 -17.76
C TRP A 199 16.94 4.82 -17.22
N GLY A 200 18.22 4.62 -17.53
CA GLY A 200 19.31 5.46 -17.06
C GLY A 200 19.63 5.28 -15.58
N LEU A 201 19.38 4.10 -15.01
CA LEU A 201 19.69 3.80 -13.60
C LEU A 201 21.18 3.45 -13.43
N PRO A 202 21.80 3.82 -12.29
CA PRO A 202 21.21 4.50 -11.13
C PRO A 202 21.12 6.04 -11.25
N ALA A 203 21.66 6.65 -12.31
CA ALA A 203 21.73 8.12 -12.44
C ALA A 203 20.36 8.80 -12.39
N PHE A 204 19.32 8.17 -12.93
CA PHE A 204 17.94 8.64 -12.84
C PHE A 204 17.44 8.72 -11.40
N LYS A 205 17.77 7.75 -10.54
CA LYS A 205 17.44 7.81 -9.11
C LYS A 205 18.14 8.98 -8.40
N GLU A 206 19.41 9.21 -8.71
CA GLU A 206 20.17 10.34 -8.15
C GLU A 206 19.62 11.69 -8.63
N TYR A 207 19.15 11.77 -9.87
CA TYR A 207 18.43 12.93 -10.38
C TYR A 207 17.17 13.23 -9.55
N LEU A 208 16.33 12.23 -9.28
CA LEU A 208 15.13 12.40 -8.44
C LEU A 208 15.50 12.87 -7.03
N ARG A 209 16.53 12.28 -6.41
CA ARG A 209 17.03 12.70 -5.09
C ARG A 209 17.63 14.10 -5.09
N SER A 210 18.16 14.57 -6.21
CA SER A 210 18.61 15.96 -6.33
C SER A 210 17.45 16.97 -6.27
N LEU A 211 16.24 16.54 -6.62
CA LEU A 211 15.01 17.35 -6.54
C LEU A 211 14.37 17.28 -5.15
N SER A 212 14.36 16.10 -4.53
CA SER A 212 13.88 15.88 -3.16
C SER A 212 14.79 14.87 -2.44
N PRO A 213 15.73 15.33 -1.60
CA PRO A 213 16.75 14.45 -0.98
C PRO A 213 16.21 13.29 -0.15
N ASN A 214 15.04 13.47 0.47
CA ASN A 214 14.44 12.51 1.38
C ASN A 214 13.29 11.71 0.73
N VAL A 215 13.09 11.82 -0.59
CA VAL A 215 12.03 11.08 -1.27
C VAL A 215 12.28 9.58 -1.15
N ILE A 216 11.25 8.86 -0.74
CA ILE A 216 11.24 7.39 -0.75
C ILE A 216 10.80 6.94 -2.14
N ILE A 217 11.44 5.91 -2.69
CA ILE A 217 11.10 5.37 -4.00
C ILE A 217 10.79 3.87 -3.86
N ASN A 218 9.69 3.40 -4.44
CA ASN A 218 9.31 1.98 -4.38
C ASN A 218 10.21 1.06 -5.25
N SER A 219 10.10 -0.26 -5.07
CA SER A 219 10.95 -1.24 -5.79
C SER A 219 10.76 -1.31 -7.30
N ARG A 220 9.70 -0.73 -7.85
CA ARG A 220 9.36 -0.73 -9.29
C ARG A 220 10.17 0.30 -10.07
N LEU A 221 11.47 0.20 -9.89
CA LEU A 221 12.49 0.95 -10.58
C LEU A 221 13.65 -0.01 -10.88
N GLN A 222 13.31 -1.15 -11.47
CA GLN A 222 14.21 -2.26 -11.81
C GLN A 222 15.05 -2.73 -10.60
N GLY A 223 14.44 -2.77 -9.42
CA GLY A 223 15.11 -3.17 -8.18
C GLY A 223 15.97 -2.10 -7.51
N HIS A 224 16.05 -0.88 -8.06
CA HIS A 224 16.76 0.26 -7.47
C HIS A 224 15.95 1.04 -6.42
N GLY A 225 14.74 0.58 -6.07
CA GLY A 225 13.92 1.20 -5.02
C GLY A 225 14.47 1.05 -3.60
N ASP A 226 13.81 1.72 -2.65
CA ASP A 226 14.15 1.73 -1.24
C ASP A 226 13.41 0.66 -0.42
N TYR A 227 12.22 0.21 -0.87
CA TYR A 227 11.39 -0.80 -0.21
C TYR A 227 10.73 -1.76 -1.21
N LYS A 228 10.26 -2.93 -0.73
CA LYS A 228 9.57 -3.94 -1.55
C LYS A 228 8.06 -3.69 -1.65
N THR A 229 7.45 -4.01 -2.80
CA THR A 229 6.02 -3.80 -3.07
C THR A 229 5.26 -5.09 -3.42
N PRO A 230 5.02 -6.02 -2.48
CA PRO A 230 4.07 -7.10 -2.72
C PRO A 230 2.68 -6.53 -3.07
N GLU A 231 2.03 -7.08 -4.08
CA GLU A 231 0.76 -6.58 -4.61
C GLU A 231 -0.33 -7.66 -4.50
N GLN A 232 -1.53 -7.27 -4.04
CA GLN A 232 -2.77 -8.06 -3.94
C GLN A 232 -2.75 -9.29 -3.01
N GLY A 233 -1.65 -10.04 -2.93
CA GLY A 233 -1.44 -11.13 -1.98
C GLY A 233 -0.69 -10.69 -0.73
N VAL A 234 -1.34 -10.80 0.45
CA VAL A 234 -0.66 -10.61 1.73
C VAL A 234 0.50 -11.61 1.84
N PRO A 235 1.73 -11.17 2.16
CA PRO A 235 2.86 -12.08 2.30
C PRO A 235 2.61 -13.16 3.36
N ILE A 236 3.01 -14.41 3.07
CA ILE A 236 2.99 -15.50 4.07
C ILE A 236 4.27 -15.50 4.92
N THR A 237 5.35 -14.96 4.36
CA THR A 237 6.64 -14.77 5.02
C THR A 237 7.05 -13.33 4.85
N ARG A 238 7.61 -12.73 5.91
CA ARG A 238 8.08 -11.35 5.93
C ARG A 238 9.06 -11.10 4.76
N PRO A 239 8.79 -10.13 3.88
CA PRO A 239 9.76 -9.66 2.90
C PRO A 239 11.03 -9.10 3.55
N GLU A 240 12.17 -9.22 2.88
CA GLU A 240 13.42 -8.64 3.36
C GLU A 240 13.39 -7.11 3.29
N GLY A 241 13.87 -6.46 4.35
CA GLY A 241 13.90 -5.00 4.47
C GLY A 241 12.52 -4.41 4.74
N ALA A 242 12.38 -3.12 4.45
CA ALA A 242 11.08 -2.47 4.51
C ALA A 242 10.24 -2.82 3.28
N TRP A 243 8.93 -2.86 3.48
CA TRP A 243 8.00 -3.28 2.44
C TRP A 243 6.61 -2.69 2.69
N GLU A 244 5.85 -2.59 1.61
CA GLU A 244 4.50 -2.07 1.58
C GLU A 244 3.63 -2.98 0.72
N PHE A 245 2.57 -3.51 1.31
CA PHE A 245 1.59 -4.33 0.63
C PHE A 245 0.47 -3.46 0.08
N CYS A 246 0.40 -3.34 -1.25
CA CYS A 246 -0.69 -2.64 -1.91
C CYS A 246 -1.83 -3.61 -2.25
N THR A 247 -3.07 -3.19 -1.99
CA THR A 247 -4.27 -3.99 -2.27
C THR A 247 -5.48 -3.10 -2.53
N THR A 248 -6.37 -3.56 -3.39
CA THR A 248 -7.63 -2.88 -3.72
C THR A 248 -8.66 -3.05 -2.62
N ILE A 249 -9.59 -2.11 -2.49
CA ILE A 249 -10.75 -2.28 -1.60
C ILE A 249 -11.79 -3.26 -2.16
N ASN A 250 -11.86 -3.39 -3.49
CA ASN A 250 -12.68 -4.36 -4.23
C ASN A 250 -11.78 -5.23 -5.14
N THR A 251 -12.12 -5.48 -6.40
CA THR A 251 -11.30 -6.24 -7.35
C THR A 251 -10.63 -5.38 -8.43
N SER A 252 -10.78 -4.05 -8.36
CA SER A 252 -10.31 -3.09 -9.36
C SER A 252 -9.52 -1.96 -8.69
N TRP A 253 -8.50 -1.42 -9.37
CA TRP A 253 -7.79 -0.23 -8.88
C TRP A 253 -8.60 1.04 -9.19
N GLY A 254 -8.88 1.29 -10.46
CA GLY A 254 -9.82 2.33 -10.87
C GLY A 254 -11.29 2.01 -10.54
N TYR A 255 -12.14 3.03 -10.53
CA TYR A 255 -13.59 2.84 -10.37
C TYR A 255 -14.17 2.04 -11.53
N VAL A 256 -14.78 0.88 -11.24
CA VAL A 256 -15.46 0.01 -12.21
C VAL A 256 -16.93 -0.10 -11.81
N HIS A 257 -17.84 0.35 -12.68
CA HIS A 257 -19.27 0.51 -12.36
C HIS A 257 -19.95 -0.81 -11.94
N THR A 258 -19.43 -1.93 -12.44
CA THR A 258 -19.97 -3.27 -12.19
C THR A 258 -19.20 -4.06 -11.12
N ASP A 259 -18.17 -3.47 -10.50
CA ASP A 259 -17.42 -4.15 -9.45
C ASP A 259 -18.07 -3.94 -8.08
N ASP A 260 -18.91 -4.91 -7.72
CA ASP A 260 -19.57 -4.98 -6.42
C ASP A 260 -18.84 -5.91 -5.42
N LYS A 261 -17.64 -6.39 -5.74
CA LYS A 261 -16.90 -7.36 -4.91
C LYS A 261 -16.01 -6.66 -3.89
N TYR A 262 -16.62 -5.83 -3.06
CA TYR A 262 -15.95 -5.15 -1.96
C TYR A 262 -15.49 -6.13 -0.89
N LYS A 263 -14.24 -5.98 -0.45
CA LYS A 263 -13.76 -6.62 0.77
C LYS A 263 -14.55 -6.05 1.95
N SER A 264 -15.00 -6.91 2.85
CA SER A 264 -15.63 -6.46 4.10
C SER A 264 -14.62 -5.74 4.99
N LEU A 265 -15.11 -4.87 5.88
CA LEU A 265 -14.28 -4.21 6.89
C LEU A 265 -13.43 -5.21 7.69
N ASN A 266 -14.00 -6.36 8.08
CA ASN A 266 -13.26 -7.41 8.80
C ASN A 266 -12.14 -8.04 7.98
N GLN A 267 -12.31 -8.18 6.66
CA GLN A 267 -11.22 -8.66 5.79
C GLN A 267 -10.09 -7.63 5.72
N ILE A 268 -10.43 -6.35 5.56
CA ILE A 268 -9.45 -5.25 5.54
C ILE A 268 -8.67 -5.18 6.86
N ILE A 269 -9.35 -5.21 8.01
CA ILE A 269 -8.69 -5.18 9.33
C ILE A 269 -7.77 -6.39 9.51
N ARG A 270 -8.21 -7.60 9.13
CA ARG A 270 -7.35 -8.80 9.23
C ARG A 270 -6.11 -8.70 8.35
N MET A 271 -6.26 -8.24 7.11
CA MET A 271 -5.13 -8.01 6.19
C MET A 271 -4.17 -6.95 6.75
N PHE A 272 -4.70 -5.89 7.35
CA PHE A 272 -3.92 -4.86 8.02
C PHE A 272 -3.12 -5.43 9.19
N CYS A 273 -3.78 -6.16 10.10
CA CYS A 273 -3.14 -6.82 11.24
C CYS A 273 -2.04 -7.79 10.81
N ASP A 274 -2.28 -8.63 9.80
CA ASP A 274 -1.27 -9.55 9.28
C ASP A 274 -0.07 -8.80 8.69
N CYS A 275 -0.33 -7.69 7.99
CA CYS A 275 0.72 -6.86 7.41
C CYS A 275 1.63 -6.23 8.48
N ILE A 276 1.04 -5.56 9.48
CA ILE A 276 1.83 -4.91 10.55
C ILE A 276 2.47 -5.93 11.49
N SER A 277 1.91 -7.14 11.61
CA SER A 277 2.52 -8.23 12.39
C SER A 277 3.87 -8.66 11.83
N MET A 278 4.06 -8.51 10.52
CA MET A 278 5.31 -8.76 9.82
C MET A 278 6.13 -7.47 9.58
N GLY A 279 5.75 -6.36 10.22
CA GLY A 279 6.47 -5.08 10.18
C GLY A 279 6.41 -4.37 8.83
N GLY A 280 5.35 -4.58 8.05
CA GLY A 280 5.11 -3.87 6.80
C GLY A 280 4.12 -2.72 6.93
N ASN A 281 3.95 -2.00 5.82
CA ASN A 281 2.85 -1.07 5.63
C ASN A 281 1.78 -1.67 4.72
N MET A 282 0.51 -1.37 4.98
CA MET A 282 -0.57 -1.62 4.03
C MET A 282 -0.90 -0.32 3.28
N LEU A 283 -0.94 -0.39 1.96
CA LEU A 283 -1.40 0.67 1.07
C LEU A 283 -2.75 0.23 0.48
N LEU A 284 -3.84 0.69 1.09
CA LEU A 284 -5.21 0.31 0.70
C LEU A 284 -5.73 1.26 -0.38
N ASP A 285 -6.11 0.71 -1.52
CA ASP A 285 -6.55 1.47 -2.67
C ASP A 285 -8.06 1.73 -2.72
N ILE A 286 -8.41 2.94 -3.17
CA ILE A 286 -9.76 3.37 -3.53
C ILE A 286 -9.79 3.91 -4.97
N GLY A 287 -10.94 3.76 -5.62
CA GLY A 287 -11.21 4.25 -6.97
C GLY A 287 -12.38 5.23 -6.97
N PRO A 288 -12.13 6.56 -7.01
CA PRO A 288 -13.17 7.58 -7.09
C PRO A 288 -13.89 7.61 -8.45
N MET A 289 -15.15 8.04 -8.45
CA MET A 289 -15.98 8.22 -9.66
C MET A 289 -15.49 9.40 -10.50
N GLU A 290 -15.86 9.46 -11.78
CA GLU A 290 -15.40 10.47 -12.74
C GLU A 290 -15.74 11.92 -12.36
N ASP A 291 -16.80 12.13 -11.57
CA ASP A 291 -17.14 13.43 -11.03
C ASP A 291 -16.33 13.83 -9.78
N GLY A 292 -15.50 12.92 -9.24
CA GLY A 292 -14.63 13.14 -8.10
C GLY A 292 -15.24 12.74 -6.75
N THR A 293 -16.44 12.16 -6.73
CA THR A 293 -16.99 11.56 -5.51
C THR A 293 -16.38 10.19 -5.21
N ILE A 294 -16.24 9.88 -3.92
CA ILE A 294 -15.87 8.54 -3.45
C ILE A 294 -17.17 7.75 -3.31
N ASP A 295 -17.18 6.48 -3.76
CA ASP A 295 -18.33 5.60 -3.56
C ASP A 295 -18.60 5.43 -2.06
N PRO A 296 -19.84 5.63 -1.57
CA PRO A 296 -20.14 5.52 -0.14
C PRO A 296 -19.67 4.20 0.49
N ARG A 297 -19.63 3.11 -0.27
CA ARG A 297 -19.12 1.81 0.22
C ARG A 297 -17.62 1.86 0.54
N GLN A 298 -16.85 2.60 -0.27
CA GLN A 298 -15.42 2.82 -0.03
C GLN A 298 -15.23 3.72 1.19
N GLU A 299 -16.00 4.79 1.30
CA GLU A 299 -15.96 5.70 2.45
C GLU A 299 -16.31 4.98 3.76
N ASP A 300 -17.39 4.19 3.78
CA ASP A 300 -17.82 3.44 4.96
C ASP A 300 -16.74 2.48 5.47
N ILE A 301 -16.02 1.81 4.57
CA ILE A 301 -14.90 0.91 4.92
C ILE A 301 -13.72 1.72 5.48
N LEU A 302 -13.36 2.84 4.86
CA LEU A 302 -12.25 3.68 5.33
C LEU A 302 -12.56 4.27 6.72
N LEU A 303 -13.77 4.77 6.92
CA LEU A 303 -14.21 5.30 8.20
C LEU A 303 -14.29 4.20 9.27
N GLY A 304 -14.86 3.04 8.94
CA GLY A 304 -14.91 1.89 9.84
C GLY A 304 -13.53 1.35 10.22
N LEU A 305 -12.56 1.37 9.29
CA LEU A 305 -11.16 1.04 9.59
C LEU A 305 -10.60 2.05 10.59
N GLY A 306 -10.82 3.34 10.35
CA GLY A 306 -10.42 4.41 11.26
C GLY A 306 -11.02 4.30 12.66
N ASP A 307 -12.30 3.93 12.76
CA ASP A 307 -12.98 3.69 14.04
C ASP A 307 -12.30 2.58 14.82
N TRP A 308 -12.00 1.46 14.15
CA TRP A 308 -11.28 0.33 14.75
C TRP A 308 -9.85 0.71 15.16
N ILE A 309 -9.12 1.46 14.32
CA ILE A 309 -7.76 1.93 14.61
C ILE A 309 -7.75 2.82 15.86
N ARG A 310 -8.69 3.76 15.99
CA ARG A 310 -8.74 4.65 17.17
C ARG A 310 -9.00 3.90 18.47
N ALA A 311 -9.74 2.80 18.43
CA ALA A 311 -9.96 1.94 19.61
C ALA A 311 -8.71 1.12 20.00
N HIS A 312 -7.72 1.00 19.10
CA HIS A 312 -6.56 0.11 19.24
C HIS A 312 -5.23 0.76 18.86
N GLU A 313 -5.16 2.09 18.88
CA GLU A 313 -4.08 2.89 18.27
C GLU A 313 -2.68 2.47 18.78
N GLU A 314 -2.58 2.19 20.09
CA GLU A 314 -1.34 1.79 20.78
C GLU A 314 -0.73 0.47 20.25
N ALA A 315 -1.56 -0.38 19.65
CA ALA A 315 -1.12 -1.67 19.08
C ALA A 315 -0.69 -1.56 17.61
N ILE A 316 -0.84 -0.37 17.00
CA ILE A 316 -0.64 -0.14 15.57
C ILE A 316 0.58 0.76 15.40
N TYR A 317 0.50 2.00 15.89
CA TYR A 317 1.58 2.97 15.76
C TYR A 317 2.57 2.82 16.93
N ASP A 318 3.80 3.31 16.75
CA ASP A 318 4.91 3.13 17.70
C ASP A 318 5.22 1.65 18.06
N THR A 319 4.82 0.75 17.16
CA THR A 319 5.10 -0.68 17.24
C THR A 319 6.02 -1.15 16.11
N GLN A 320 6.64 -2.30 16.35
CA GLN A 320 7.42 -3.08 15.39
C GLN A 320 6.75 -4.44 15.15
N ASP A 321 7.36 -5.26 14.28
CA ASP A 321 6.88 -6.62 14.05
C ASP A 321 6.74 -7.42 15.35
N GLY A 322 5.75 -8.29 15.36
CA GLY A 322 5.41 -9.10 16.52
C GLY A 322 6.17 -10.41 16.60
N ILE A 323 5.61 -11.33 17.38
CA ILE A 323 6.15 -12.67 17.54
C ILE A 323 5.74 -13.56 16.37
N MET A 324 6.57 -14.57 16.08
CA MET A 324 6.28 -15.53 15.01
C MET A 324 4.96 -16.30 15.26
N THR A 325 4.24 -16.62 14.19
CA THR A 325 2.95 -17.35 14.22
C THR A 325 2.99 -18.72 14.91
N ARG A 326 4.18 -19.31 15.08
CA ARG A 326 4.36 -20.56 15.85
C ARG A 326 4.12 -20.38 17.36
N TYR A 327 4.29 -19.16 17.87
CA TYR A 327 4.07 -18.82 19.28
C TYR A 327 2.61 -18.47 19.55
N TYR A 328 1.97 -17.79 18.59
CA TYR A 328 0.58 -17.39 18.64
C TYR A 328 0.00 -17.44 17.23
N LEU A 329 -1.15 -18.11 17.04
CA LEU A 329 -1.72 -18.34 15.71
C LEU A 329 -2.38 -17.10 15.09
N GLY A 330 -2.68 -16.07 15.89
CA GLY A 330 -3.12 -14.77 15.38
C GLY A 330 -1.94 -13.87 15.05
N GLY A 331 -2.23 -12.62 14.68
CA GLY A 331 -1.21 -11.58 14.49
C GLY A 331 -0.77 -10.96 15.81
N SER A 332 0.36 -10.24 15.80
CA SER A 332 0.83 -9.50 16.97
C SER A 332 1.76 -8.36 16.57
N THR A 333 1.88 -7.37 17.44
CA THR A 333 2.91 -6.31 17.36
C THR A 333 3.60 -6.17 18.70
N LEU A 334 4.81 -5.61 18.70
CA LEU A 334 5.57 -5.28 19.91
C LEU A 334 5.76 -3.77 20.01
N SER A 335 5.65 -3.21 21.21
CA SER A 335 6.07 -1.83 21.46
C SER A 335 7.53 -1.63 21.08
N THR A 336 7.93 -0.39 20.81
CA THR A 336 9.33 -0.07 20.43
C THR A 336 10.34 -0.51 21.48
N ASP A 337 9.99 -0.43 22.77
CA ASP A 337 10.82 -0.90 23.88
C ASP A 337 10.69 -2.42 24.14
N LYS A 338 9.85 -3.11 23.37
CA LYS A 338 9.55 -4.55 23.45
C LYS A 338 9.05 -5.03 24.82
N LYS A 339 8.53 -4.13 25.65
CA LYS A 339 7.95 -4.46 26.97
C LYS A 339 6.43 -4.63 26.95
N THR A 340 5.81 -4.38 25.79
CA THR A 340 4.39 -4.61 25.57
C THR A 340 4.19 -5.44 24.32
N LEU A 341 3.46 -6.55 24.45
CA LEU A 341 3.04 -7.42 23.34
C LEU A 341 1.56 -7.24 23.11
N TYR A 342 1.17 -6.91 21.88
CA TYR A 342 -0.21 -6.84 21.45
C TYR A 342 -0.58 -8.08 20.66
N LEU A 343 -1.64 -8.78 21.05
CA LEU A 343 -2.16 -9.95 20.33
C LEU A 343 -3.45 -9.59 19.60
N PHE A 344 -3.50 -9.83 18.29
CA PHE A 344 -4.69 -9.67 17.46
C PHE A 344 -5.54 -10.95 17.48
N VAL A 345 -6.66 -10.89 18.19
CA VAL A 345 -7.62 -11.99 18.35
C VAL A 345 -8.70 -11.85 17.28
N TYR A 346 -8.55 -12.61 16.20
CA TYR A 346 -9.42 -12.52 15.02
C TYR A 346 -10.78 -13.18 15.19
N ASP A 347 -10.84 -14.27 15.94
CA ASP A 347 -12.00 -15.16 16.05
C ASP A 347 -12.29 -15.46 17.52
N THR A 348 -13.54 -15.81 17.82
CA THR A 348 -13.94 -16.20 19.17
C THR A 348 -13.18 -17.45 19.60
N PRO A 349 -12.41 -17.39 20.71
CA PRO A 349 -11.72 -18.56 21.23
C PRO A 349 -12.71 -19.68 21.57
N LYS A 350 -12.39 -20.93 21.21
CA LYS A 350 -13.19 -22.10 21.64
C LYS A 350 -13.05 -22.39 23.14
N GLU A 351 -11.94 -21.96 23.72
CA GLU A 351 -11.64 -22.04 25.15
C GLU A 351 -10.79 -20.81 25.51
N ASN A 352 -9.50 -20.99 25.80
CA ASN A 352 -8.59 -19.91 26.15
C ASN A 352 -7.68 -19.55 24.97
N ILE A 353 -7.16 -18.31 24.97
CA ILE A 353 -6.13 -17.89 24.03
C ILE A 353 -4.80 -18.52 24.44
N CYS A 354 -4.20 -19.28 23.52
CA CYS A 354 -2.95 -20.01 23.75
C CYS A 354 -1.75 -19.20 23.25
N LEU A 355 -0.85 -18.85 24.17
CA LEU A 355 0.44 -18.21 23.88
C LEU A 355 1.58 -19.12 24.34
N LYS A 356 2.44 -19.51 23.40
CA LYS A 356 3.52 -20.49 23.62
C LYS A 356 4.87 -19.80 23.68
N GLY A 357 5.79 -20.37 24.46
CA GLY A 357 7.20 -19.97 24.45
C GLY A 357 7.48 -18.64 25.15
N LEU A 358 6.52 -18.03 25.83
CA LEU A 358 6.76 -16.78 26.56
C LEU A 358 7.62 -17.04 27.81
N CYS A 359 8.81 -16.43 27.88
CA CYS A 359 9.75 -16.63 28.98
C CYS A 359 9.53 -15.65 30.15
N ASN A 360 8.90 -14.51 29.90
CA ASN A 360 8.75 -13.44 30.88
C ASN A 360 7.52 -13.69 31.77
N PRO A 361 7.60 -13.37 33.08
CA PRO A 361 6.40 -13.21 33.90
C PRO A 361 5.52 -12.10 33.34
N ILE A 362 4.23 -12.38 33.16
CA ILE A 362 3.25 -11.38 32.71
C ILE A 362 2.90 -10.48 33.88
N LYS A 363 3.05 -9.16 33.71
CA LYS A 363 2.66 -8.16 34.70
C LYS A 363 1.16 -7.91 34.68
N LYS A 364 0.60 -7.78 33.48
CA LYS A 364 -0.81 -7.45 33.26
C LYS A 364 -1.27 -7.87 31.88
N ILE A 365 -2.54 -8.25 31.76
CA ILE A 365 -3.23 -8.48 30.49
C ILE A 365 -4.49 -7.63 30.47
N THR A 366 -4.68 -6.81 29.44
CA THR A 366 -5.90 -6.02 29.27
C THR A 366 -6.47 -6.16 27.87
N VAL A 367 -7.80 -6.13 27.76
CA VAL A 367 -8.49 -5.91 26.49
C VAL A 367 -8.36 -4.44 26.15
N LEU A 368 -7.69 -4.11 25.05
CA LEU A 368 -7.23 -2.75 24.77
C LEU A 368 -8.38 -1.74 24.65
N HIS A 369 -9.47 -2.08 23.95
CA HIS A 369 -10.58 -1.16 23.73
C HIS A 369 -11.43 -0.88 25.00
N SER A 370 -11.52 -1.84 25.92
CA SER A 370 -12.38 -1.73 27.12
C SER A 370 -11.61 -1.50 28.41
N GLY A 371 -10.29 -1.74 28.41
CA GLY A 371 -9.44 -1.71 29.59
C GLY A 371 -9.70 -2.86 30.57
N LYS A 372 -10.57 -3.83 30.24
CA LYS A 372 -10.86 -4.97 31.11
C LYS A 372 -9.60 -5.81 31.32
N GLU A 373 -9.24 -6.03 32.57
CA GLU A 373 -8.14 -6.92 32.93
C GLU A 373 -8.56 -8.38 32.80
N LEU A 374 -7.69 -9.20 32.21
CA LEU A 374 -7.91 -10.63 32.02
C LEU A 374 -6.99 -11.45 32.92
N THR A 375 -7.49 -12.61 33.33
CA THR A 375 -6.69 -13.61 34.05
C THR A 375 -6.03 -14.58 33.07
N HIS A 376 -4.99 -15.26 33.54
CA HIS A 376 -4.33 -16.32 32.77
C HIS A 376 -3.82 -17.42 33.70
N GLU A 377 -3.61 -18.59 33.13
CA GLU A 377 -2.95 -19.72 33.76
C GLU A 377 -1.74 -20.17 32.93
N ILE A 378 -0.74 -20.74 33.59
CA ILE A 378 0.43 -21.31 32.94
C ILE A 378 0.46 -22.81 33.21
N HIS A 379 0.43 -23.60 32.13
CA HIS A 379 0.41 -25.06 32.20
C HIS A 379 1.68 -25.66 31.59
N GLY A 380 2.28 -26.63 32.28
CA GLY A 380 3.52 -27.30 31.86
C GLY A 380 4.78 -26.44 32.02
N GLY A 381 5.81 -26.76 31.23
CA GLY A 381 7.13 -26.14 31.32
C GLY A 381 8.09 -26.92 32.21
N VAL A 382 9.39 -26.62 32.05
CA VAL A 382 10.48 -27.22 32.83
C VAL A 382 11.45 -26.09 33.20
N PRO A 383 11.15 -25.30 34.26
CA PRO A 383 11.90 -24.08 34.57
C PRO A 383 13.39 -24.31 34.80
N TRP A 384 13.80 -25.48 35.31
CA TRP A 384 15.21 -25.84 35.52
C TRP A 384 15.98 -26.16 34.23
N PHE A 385 15.30 -26.23 33.08
CA PHE A 385 15.90 -26.30 31.74
C PHE A 385 15.57 -25.07 30.88
N ASP A 386 15.12 -23.98 31.50
CA ASP A 386 14.68 -22.76 30.82
C ASP A 386 13.57 -22.99 29.77
N ILE A 387 12.74 -24.03 29.96
CA ILE A 387 11.60 -24.32 29.10
C ILE A 387 10.35 -23.69 29.72
N PRO A 388 9.75 -22.64 29.14
CA PRO A 388 8.56 -22.01 29.70
C PRO A 388 7.33 -22.90 29.57
N GLY A 389 6.36 -22.69 30.46
CA GLY A 389 5.02 -23.25 30.31
C GLY A 389 4.25 -22.58 29.18
N THR A 390 3.10 -23.16 28.83
CA THR A 390 2.16 -22.54 27.89
C THR A 390 1.21 -21.62 28.64
N THR A 391 1.08 -20.38 28.19
CA THR A 391 0.16 -19.40 28.76
C THR A 391 -1.23 -19.57 28.13
N TRP A 392 -2.25 -19.61 28.98
CA TRP A 392 -3.66 -19.70 28.59
C TRP A 392 -4.40 -18.50 29.16
N ILE A 393 -4.77 -17.56 28.28
CA ILE A 393 -5.45 -16.31 28.66
C ILE A 393 -6.95 -16.52 28.58
N HIS A 394 -7.65 -16.21 29.66
CA HIS A 394 -9.11 -16.33 29.74
C HIS A 394 -9.77 -15.12 29.11
N MET A 395 -10.50 -15.33 28.01
CA MET A 395 -11.26 -14.31 27.31
C MET A 395 -12.61 -14.89 26.90
N THR A 396 -13.71 -14.17 27.15
CA THR A 396 -15.06 -14.60 26.78
C THR A 396 -15.59 -13.79 25.59
N PRO A 397 -16.67 -14.24 24.91
CA PRO A 397 -17.26 -13.49 23.79
C PRO A 397 -17.66 -12.05 24.15
N GLU A 398 -18.06 -11.80 25.40
CA GLU A 398 -18.43 -10.47 25.90
C GLU A 398 -17.25 -9.49 25.99
N ASP A 399 -16.03 -10.02 25.98
CA ASP A 399 -14.80 -9.22 26.03
C ASP A 399 -14.32 -8.79 24.65
N MET A 400 -14.96 -9.30 23.58
CA MET A 400 -14.51 -9.10 22.22
C MET A 400 -15.00 -7.76 21.65
N HIS A 401 -14.13 -7.12 20.86
CA HIS A 401 -14.54 -6.08 19.92
C HIS A 401 -15.37 -6.71 18.79
N GLU A 402 -16.27 -5.93 18.20
CA GLU A 402 -17.15 -6.39 17.11
C GLU A 402 -16.41 -6.84 15.84
N GLN A 403 -15.18 -6.35 15.63
CA GLN A 403 -14.26 -6.77 14.56
C GLN A 403 -13.14 -7.65 15.13
N VAL A 404 -11.91 -7.13 15.20
CA VAL A 404 -10.74 -7.81 15.78
C VAL A 404 -10.49 -7.26 17.17
N SER A 405 -10.31 -8.14 18.15
CA SER A 405 -9.95 -7.71 19.51
C SER A 405 -8.44 -7.65 19.66
N VAL A 406 -7.96 -6.72 20.50
CA VAL A 406 -6.54 -6.62 20.81
C VAL A 406 -6.32 -6.82 22.30
N LEU A 407 -5.45 -7.76 22.65
CA LEU A 407 -4.96 -7.94 24.01
C LEU A 407 -3.62 -7.26 24.18
N LYS A 408 -3.47 -6.43 25.21
CA LYS A 408 -2.22 -5.81 25.63
C LYS A 408 -1.62 -6.60 26.80
N LEU A 409 -0.46 -7.18 26.59
CA LEU A 409 0.33 -7.89 27.60
C LEU A 409 1.55 -7.04 27.99
N GLU A 410 1.66 -6.71 29.27
CA GLU A 410 2.73 -5.86 29.80
C GLU A 410 3.78 -6.70 30.56
N PHE A 411 5.05 -6.27 30.45
CA PHE A 411 6.21 -6.93 31.05
C PHE A 411 7.14 -5.90 31.70
N ASP A 412 7.91 -6.31 32.71
CA ASP A 412 8.93 -5.42 33.32
C ASP A 412 10.23 -5.36 32.48
N GLU A 413 10.49 -6.42 31.69
CA GLU A 413 11.66 -6.59 30.80
C GLU A 413 11.22 -6.79 29.35
N GLU A 414 12.15 -6.68 28.40
CA GLU A 414 11.90 -7.00 26.98
C GLU A 414 11.36 -8.43 26.83
N VAL A 415 10.37 -8.61 25.96
CA VAL A 415 9.75 -9.90 25.66
C VAL A 415 10.78 -10.86 25.06
N ARG A 416 10.91 -12.02 25.69
CA ARG A 416 11.77 -13.13 25.30
C ARG A 416 10.90 -14.34 24.97
N MET A 417 11.13 -14.90 23.78
CA MET A 417 10.44 -16.09 23.28
C MET A 417 11.40 -17.28 23.21
N TYR A 418 11.00 -18.42 23.77
CA TYR A 418 11.73 -19.68 23.72
C TYR A 418 11.62 -20.32 22.34
N GLY A 419 12.73 -20.35 21.59
CA GLY A 419 12.81 -20.97 20.25
C GLY A 419 13.30 -22.43 20.21
N GLY A 420 13.49 -23.08 21.37
CA GLY A 420 14.06 -24.43 21.43
C GLY A 420 13.09 -25.55 21.04
N ALA A 421 13.64 -26.73 20.74
CA ALA A 421 12.86 -27.92 20.37
C ALA A 421 12.35 -28.73 21.58
N GLY A 422 12.51 -28.21 22.80
CA GLY A 422 12.38 -28.97 24.05
C GLY A 422 13.66 -29.71 24.40
N ALA A 423 13.65 -30.40 25.55
CA ALA A 423 14.77 -31.20 26.03
C ALA A 423 14.29 -32.58 26.50
N VAL A 424 15.13 -33.59 26.33
CA VAL A 424 14.95 -34.87 27.03
C VAL A 424 15.27 -34.62 28.51
N VAL A 425 14.25 -34.69 29.36
CA VAL A 425 14.42 -34.55 30.81
C VAL A 425 15.09 -35.83 31.32
N THR A 426 16.40 -35.77 31.54
CA THR A 426 17.19 -36.95 31.98
C THR A 426 17.19 -37.11 33.50
N HIS A 427 16.86 -36.06 34.24
CA HIS A 427 16.81 -36.02 35.72
C HIS A 427 15.75 -35.00 36.17
N ASN A 428 15.01 -35.32 37.24
CA ASN A 428 13.95 -34.48 37.85
C ASN A 428 14.39 -33.94 39.21
#